data_AF-A0A399Z403-F1
#
_entry.id   AF-A0A399Z403-F1
#
_cell.length_a   1.000
_cell.length_b   1.000
_cell.length_c   1.000
_cell.angle_alpha   90.00
_cell.angle_beta   90.00
_cell.angle_gamma   90.00
#
_symmetry.space_group_name_H-M   'P 1'
#
loop_
_entity.id
_entity.type
_entity.pdbx_description
1 polymer ?
#
loop_
_entity_poly.entity_id
_entity_poly.type
_entity_poly.pdbx_seq_one_letter_code
_entity_poly.pdbx_strand_id
1 'polypeptide(L)'
;MVRFLLSLVIGLVIGVIVGLYLGWFQFPVEYLDSPIGRLDPQYRDTYTVMIANGYRSDGDALAAIERLRVLGVADVPDFVFQQAERYIANSRDLGEIRALIALSEGLGRTSPQFDSYRQATVPEGG
;
A
#
# COMPACT_ATOMS: atom_id res chain seq x y z
N MET A 1 60.50 -0.58 0.08
CA MET A 1 59.13 -0.95 -0.33
C MET A 1 58.14 -0.92 0.84
N VAL A 2 58.42 -1.56 1.98
CA VAL A 2 57.50 -1.63 3.14
C VAL A 2 57.03 -0.27 3.67
N ARG A 3 57.90 0.75 3.72
CA ARG A 3 57.54 2.12 4.17
C ARG A 3 56.48 2.79 3.30
N PHE A 4 56.50 2.53 1.99
CA PHE A 4 55.51 3.08 1.04
C PHE A 4 54.16 2.37 1.18
N LEU A 5 54.17 1.05 1.34
CA LEU A 5 52.96 0.27 1.64
C LEU A 5 52.31 0.71 2.95
N LEU A 6 53.13 1.01 3.98
CA LEU A 6 52.64 1.51 5.27
C LEU A 6 51.95 2.87 5.12
N SER A 7 52.54 3.80 4.36
CA SER A 7 51.91 5.10 4.07
C SER A 7 50.60 4.97 3.30
N LEU A 8 50.53 4.04 2.34
CA LEU A 8 49.32 3.76 1.56
C LEU A 8 48.20 3.21 2.46
N VAL A 9 48.52 2.25 3.32
CA VAL A 9 47.55 1.64 4.25
C VAL A 9 47.07 2.67 5.27
N ILE A 10 47.95 3.51 5.80
CA ILE A 10 47.57 4.58 6.73
C ILE A 10 46.62 5.58 6.05
N GLY A 11 46.92 6.01 4.82
CA GLY A 11 46.05 6.91 4.07
C GLY A 11 44.66 6.30 3.80
N LEU A 12 44.62 5.01 3.45
CA LEU A 12 43.37 4.28 3.23
C LEU A 12 42.54 4.19 4.51
N VAL A 13 43.17 3.84 5.64
CA VAL A 13 42.50 3.73 6.93
C VAL A 13 41.92 5.08 7.36
N ILE A 14 42.69 6.16 7.22
CA ILE A 14 42.23 7.51 7.55
C ILE A 14 41.06 7.91 6.63
N GLY A 15 41.16 7.65 5.32
CA GLY A 15 40.08 7.95 4.37
C GLY A 15 38.79 7.19 4.69
N VAL A 16 38.88 5.91 5.06
CA VAL A 16 37.72 5.11 5.47
C VAL A 16 37.10 5.64 6.76
N ILE A 17 37.91 5.96 7.77
CA ILE A 17 37.43 6.50 9.04
C ILE A 17 36.70 7.83 8.81
N VAL A 18 37.29 8.74 8.04
CA VAL A 18 36.70 10.05 7.74
C VAL A 18 35.44 9.91 6.89
N GLY A 19 35.47 9.06 5.87
CA GLY A 19 34.31 8.79 5.00
C GLY A 19 33.13 8.19 5.77
N LEU A 20 33.39 7.26 6.69
CA LEU A 20 32.35 6.66 7.53
C LEU A 20 31.80 7.66 8.55
N TYR A 21 32.68 8.47 9.17
CA TYR A 21 32.27 9.50 10.10
C TYR A 21 31.38 10.56 9.43
N LEU A 22 31.78 11.06 8.26
CA LEU A 22 30.99 12.03 7.51
C LEU A 22 29.69 11.41 6.97
N GLY A 23 29.75 10.16 6.48
CA GLY A 23 28.59 9.47 5.92
C GLY A 23 27.53 9.09 6.96
N TRP A 24 27.91 8.84 8.21
CA TRP A 24 26.97 8.41 9.25
C TRP A 24 26.54 9.54 10.20
N PHE A 25 27.42 10.51 10.49
CA PHE A 25 27.17 11.54 11.50
C PHE A 25 26.66 12.86 10.92
N GLN A 26 27.08 13.23 9.69
CA GLN A 26 26.68 14.50 9.06
C GLN A 26 25.43 14.38 8.19
N PHE A 27 25.20 13.20 7.61
CA PHE A 27 24.02 12.86 6.84
C PHE A 27 23.39 11.59 7.43
N PRO A 28 22.64 11.69 8.54
CA PRO A 28 21.80 10.57 8.93
C PRO A 28 20.94 10.20 7.72
N VAL A 29 20.91 8.91 7.37
CA VAL A 29 19.87 8.41 6.48
C VAL A 29 18.55 8.67 7.19
N GLU A 30 17.93 9.81 6.89
CA GLU A 30 16.51 9.96 7.13
C GLU A 30 15.88 8.92 6.20
N TYR A 31 15.68 7.71 6.74
CA TYR A 31 14.51 6.96 6.40
C TYR A 31 13.38 7.94 6.69
N LEU A 32 12.93 8.66 5.66
CA LEU A 32 11.55 9.10 5.66
C LEU A 32 10.79 7.79 5.77
N ASP A 33 10.49 7.41 7.02
CA ASP A 33 9.23 6.81 7.37
C ASP A 33 8.24 7.66 6.60
N SER A 34 7.90 7.18 5.40
CA SER A 34 6.76 7.65 4.68
C SER A 34 5.68 6.91 5.41
N PRO A 35 5.05 7.49 6.47
CA PRO A 35 3.92 6.83 7.08
C PRO A 35 3.01 6.49 5.92
N ILE A 36 2.56 5.24 5.85
CA ILE A 36 1.60 4.78 4.85
C ILE A 36 0.39 5.75 4.78
N GLY A 37 0.14 6.53 5.85
CA GLY A 37 -0.78 7.67 5.88
C GLY A 37 -0.40 8.95 5.09
N ARG A 38 0.73 9.03 4.38
CA ARG A 38 1.09 10.10 3.40
C ARG A 38 1.22 9.58 1.96
N LEU A 39 0.91 8.30 1.72
CA LEU A 39 0.75 7.78 0.37
C LEU A 39 -0.27 8.62 -0.40
N ASP A 40 0.07 8.92 -1.66
CA ASP A 40 -0.83 9.53 -2.63
C ASP A 40 -2.19 8.81 -2.56
N PRO A 41 -3.32 9.54 -2.60
CA PRO A 41 -4.65 8.94 -2.62
C PRO A 41 -4.77 7.74 -3.55
N GLN A 42 -4.08 7.77 -4.70
CA GLN A 42 -4.08 6.68 -5.67
C GLN A 42 -3.47 5.38 -5.13
N TYR A 43 -2.43 5.42 -4.31
CA TYR A 43 -1.82 4.22 -3.74
C TYR A 43 -2.68 3.60 -2.63
N ARG A 44 -3.42 4.42 -1.87
CA ARG A 44 -4.37 3.91 -0.87
C ARG A 44 -5.49 3.15 -1.55
N ASP A 45 -5.98 3.70 -2.66
CA ASP A 45 -7.01 3.07 -3.47
C ASP A 45 -6.57 1.70 -3.99
N THR A 46 -5.37 1.60 -4.57
CA THR A 46 -4.80 0.33 -5.04
C THR A 46 -4.61 -0.66 -3.90
N TYR A 47 -4.16 -0.19 -2.73
CA TYR A 47 -4.01 -1.05 -1.55
C TYR A 47 -5.35 -1.61 -1.07
N THR A 48 -6.41 -0.80 -0.98
CA THR A 48 -7.73 -1.30 -0.59
C THR A 48 -8.26 -2.34 -1.58
N VAL A 49 -8.11 -2.11 -2.89
CA VAL A 49 -8.50 -3.06 -3.92
C VAL A 49 -7.74 -4.39 -3.76
N MET A 50 -6.45 -4.34 -3.43
CA MET A 50 -5.65 -5.53 -3.16
C MET A 50 -6.18 -6.31 -1.95
N ILE A 51 -6.50 -5.63 -0.84
CA ILE A 51 -7.09 -6.26 0.33
C ILE A 51 -8.48 -6.83 0.03
N ALA A 52 -9.29 -6.13 -0.75
CA ALA A 52 -10.62 -6.58 -1.15
C ALA A 52 -10.57 -7.82 -2.04
N ASN A 53 -9.56 -7.93 -2.91
CA ASN A 53 -9.30 -9.15 -3.67
C ASN A 53 -8.82 -10.30 -2.77
N GLY A 54 -7.98 -10.02 -1.77
CA GLY A 54 -7.60 -11.00 -0.74
C GLY A 54 -8.82 -11.55 -0.01
N TYR A 55 -9.72 -10.66 0.43
CA TYR A 55 -10.99 -11.01 1.08
C TYR A 55 -11.85 -11.96 0.23
N ARG A 56 -11.92 -11.75 -1.08
CA ARG A 56 -12.66 -12.66 -1.97
C ARG A 56 -12.11 -14.08 -2.00
N SER A 57 -10.82 -14.26 -1.69
CA SER A 57 -10.18 -15.57 -1.66
C SER A 57 -10.25 -16.23 -0.28
N ASP A 58 -10.12 -15.47 0.81
CA ASP A 58 -10.04 -16.00 2.17
C ASP A 58 -11.36 -15.92 2.95
N GLY A 59 -12.25 -14.99 2.58
CA GLY A 59 -13.52 -14.71 3.26
C GLY A 59 -13.35 -14.06 4.65
N ASP A 60 -12.14 -13.63 5.02
CA ASP A 60 -11.84 -13.13 6.35
C ASP A 60 -11.97 -11.60 6.42
N ALA A 61 -13.19 -11.16 6.74
CA ALA A 61 -13.51 -9.74 6.89
C ALA A 61 -12.72 -9.08 8.04
N LEU A 62 -12.43 -9.82 9.12
CA LEU A 62 -11.72 -9.29 10.27
C LEU A 62 -10.25 -9.03 9.94
N ALA A 63 -9.61 -9.96 9.22
CA ALA A 63 -8.25 -9.79 8.75
C ALA A 63 -8.15 -8.67 7.69
N ALA A 64 -9.18 -8.46 6.87
CA ALA A 64 -9.23 -7.31 5.97
C ALA A 64 -9.30 -5.98 6.73
N ILE A 65 -10.10 -5.88 7.80
CA ILE A 65 -10.16 -4.68 8.66
C ILE A 65 -8.80 -4.37 9.26
N GLU A 66 -8.12 -5.38 9.83
CA GLU A 66 -6.84 -5.18 10.50
C GLU A 66 -5.78 -4.61 9.53
N ARG A 67 -5.73 -5.15 8.30
CA ARG A 67 -4.80 -4.69 7.25
C ARG A 67 -5.13 -3.28 6.75
N LEU A 68 -6.41 -2.91 6.70
CA LEU A 68 -6.84 -1.57 6.28
C LEU A 68 -6.70 -0.51 7.37
N ARG A 69 -6.68 -0.91 8.65
CA ARG A 69 -6.48 0.02 9.77
C ARG A 69 -5.13 0.74 9.70
N VAL A 70 -4.13 0.13 9.07
CA VAL A 70 -2.81 0.74 8.81
C VAL A 70 -2.90 2.01 7.96
N LEU A 71 -3.98 2.19 7.18
CA LEU A 71 -4.25 3.41 6.43
C LEU A 71 -4.64 4.61 7.31
N GLY A 72 -4.88 4.40 8.61
CA GLY A 72 -5.29 5.45 9.55
C GLY A 72 -6.70 5.98 9.31
N VAL A 73 -7.57 5.20 8.67
CA VAL A 73 -8.98 5.55 8.44
C VAL A 73 -9.79 5.31 9.71
N ALA A 74 -10.71 6.23 10.02
CA ALA A 74 -11.51 6.19 11.24
C ALA A 74 -12.55 5.05 11.25
N ASP A 75 -13.19 4.80 10.11
CA ASP A 75 -14.16 3.72 9.91
C ASP A 75 -13.81 2.98 8.62
N VAL A 76 -13.23 1.78 8.75
CA VAL A 76 -12.82 0.95 7.62
C VAL A 76 -14.05 0.50 6.79
N PRO A 77 -15.12 -0.07 7.38
CA PRO A 77 -16.35 -0.36 6.65
C PRO A 77 -16.90 0.81 5.83
N ASP A 78 -16.98 2.02 6.43
CA ASP A 78 -17.49 3.19 5.72
C ASP A 78 -16.54 3.65 4.59
N PHE A 79 -15.24 3.60 4.84
CA PHE A 79 -14.22 3.93 3.86
C PHE A 79 -14.28 3.02 2.62
N VAL A 80 -14.40 1.70 2.81
CA VAL A 80 -14.53 0.73 1.71
C VAL A 80 -15.83 0.96 0.94
N PHE A 81 -16.93 1.25 1.65
CA PHE A 81 -18.22 1.56 1.05
C PHE A 81 -18.15 2.79 0.13
N GLN A 82 -17.64 3.92 0.65
CA GLN A 82 -17.47 5.15 -0.13
C GLN A 82 -16.54 4.96 -1.33
N GLN A 83 -15.50 4.15 -1.16
CA GLN A 83 -14.57 3.82 -2.24
C GLN A 83 -15.26 3.01 -3.35
N ALA A 84 -16.09 2.02 -3.00
CA ALA A 84 -16.89 1.27 -3.96
C ALA A 84 -17.85 2.20 -4.74
N GLU A 85 -18.56 3.10 -4.05
CA GLU A 85 -19.43 4.08 -4.70
C GLU A 85 -18.67 5.01 -5.65
N ARG A 86 -17.50 5.51 -5.23
CA ARG A 86 -16.64 6.34 -6.08
C ARG A 86 -16.17 5.57 -7.32
N TYR A 87 -15.82 4.29 -7.18
CA TYR A 87 -15.38 3.46 -8.30
C TYR A 87 -16.49 3.19 -9.30
N ILE A 88 -17.71 2.99 -8.80
CA ILE A 88 -18.93 2.90 -9.60
C ILE A 88 -19.18 4.21 -10.36
N ALA A 89 -19.16 5.35 -9.66
CA ALA A 89 -19.42 6.66 -10.26
C ALA A 89 -18.40 7.04 -11.34
N ASN A 90 -17.14 6.61 -11.18
CA ASN A 90 -16.07 6.86 -12.14
C ASN A 90 -15.93 5.75 -13.21
N SER A 91 -16.86 4.78 -13.27
CA SER A 91 -16.82 3.67 -14.23
C SER A 91 -15.45 2.97 -14.28
N ARG A 92 -14.90 2.67 -13.10
CA ARG A 92 -13.62 1.95 -12.96
C ARG A 92 -13.75 0.49 -13.39
N ASP A 93 -12.65 -0.25 -13.31
CA ASP A 93 -12.64 -1.66 -13.68
C ASP A 93 -13.70 -2.47 -12.91
N LEU A 94 -14.42 -3.32 -13.63
CA LEU A 94 -15.54 -4.08 -13.08
C LEU A 94 -15.07 -5.16 -12.09
N GLY A 95 -13.86 -5.70 -12.26
CA GLY A 95 -13.23 -6.60 -11.31
C GLY A 95 -12.94 -5.91 -9.98
N GLU A 96 -12.37 -4.72 -10.02
CA GLU A 96 -12.09 -3.89 -8.83
C GLU A 96 -13.36 -3.46 -8.10
N ILE A 97 -14.38 -3.01 -8.84
CA ILE A 97 -15.70 -2.67 -8.30
C ILE A 97 -16.30 -3.86 -7.56
N ARG A 98 -16.29 -5.05 -8.17
CA ARG A 98 -16.83 -6.27 -7.54
C ARG A 98 -16.04 -6.70 -6.30
N ALA A 99 -14.72 -6.52 -6.31
CA ALA A 99 -13.89 -6.80 -5.13
C ALA A 99 -14.28 -5.90 -3.95
N LEU A 100 -14.36 -4.59 -4.20
CA LEU A 100 -14.74 -3.61 -3.19
C LEU A 100 -16.17 -3.81 -2.66
N ILE A 101 -17.12 -4.15 -3.55
CA ILE A 101 -18.48 -4.52 -3.16
C ILE A 101 -18.47 -5.73 -2.24
N ALA A 102 -17.79 -6.82 -2.62
CA ALA A 102 -17.74 -8.04 -1.83
C ALA A 102 -17.19 -7.78 -0.41
N LEU A 103 -16.12 -6.98 -0.32
CA LEU A 103 -15.57 -6.58 0.97
C LEU A 103 -16.56 -5.70 1.75
N SER A 104 -17.17 -4.69 1.13
CA SER A 104 -18.17 -3.83 1.76
C SER A 104 -19.33 -4.64 2.37
N GLU A 105 -19.86 -5.61 1.61
CA GLU A 105 -20.93 -6.50 2.08
C GLU A 105 -20.45 -7.40 3.24
N GLY A 106 -19.23 -7.95 3.14
CA GLY A 106 -18.60 -8.72 4.21
C GLY A 106 -18.40 -7.93 5.51
N LEU A 107 -18.27 -6.61 5.39
CA LEU A 107 -18.19 -5.67 6.51
C LEU A 107 -19.56 -5.18 6.98
N GLY A 108 -20.66 -5.68 6.41
CA GLY A 108 -22.02 -5.31 6.78
C GLY A 108 -22.54 -4.01 6.16
N ARG A 109 -21.85 -3.46 5.15
CA ARG A 109 -22.28 -2.26 4.40
C ARG A 109 -22.77 -2.66 3.01
N THR A 110 -24.09 -2.65 2.82
CA THR A 110 -24.75 -3.02 1.56
C THR A 110 -25.42 -1.80 0.93
N SER A 111 -25.53 -1.76 -0.40
CA SER A 111 -26.32 -0.74 -1.13
C SER A 111 -27.08 -1.37 -2.30
N PRO A 112 -28.30 -0.89 -2.63
CA PRO A 112 -29.06 -1.39 -3.79
C PRO A 112 -28.30 -1.31 -5.11
N GLN A 113 -27.40 -0.34 -5.28
CA GLN A 113 -26.61 -0.22 -6.51
C GLN A 113 -25.58 -1.34 -6.68
N PHE A 114 -25.18 -2.02 -5.60
CA PHE A 114 -24.22 -3.13 -5.66
C PHE A 114 -24.80 -4.34 -6.37
N ASP A 115 -26.11 -4.57 -6.26
CA ASP A 115 -26.83 -5.69 -6.90
C ASP A 115 -26.62 -5.73 -8.41
N SER A 116 -26.64 -4.56 -9.05
CA SER A 116 -26.44 -4.42 -10.50
C SER A 116 -25.04 -4.87 -10.94
N TYR A 117 -24.01 -4.58 -10.15
CA TYR A 117 -22.62 -4.91 -10.48
C TYR A 117 -22.24 -6.36 -10.15
N ARG A 118 -23.02 -7.04 -9.30
CA ARG A 118 -22.88 -8.48 -9.06
C ARG A 118 -23.31 -9.30 -10.27
N GLN A 119 -24.37 -8.85 -10.96
CA GLN A 119 -25.00 -9.58 -12.07
C GLN A 119 -24.46 -9.17 -13.45
N ALA A 120 -23.70 -8.07 -13.53
CA ALA A 120 -23.03 -7.65 -14.75
C ALA A 120 -21.98 -8.69 -15.16
N THR A 121 -22.39 -9.60 -16.04
CA THR A 121 -21.50 -10.51 -16.77
C THR A 121 -20.53 -9.65 -17.58
N VAL A 122 -19.23 -9.88 -17.39
CA VAL A 122 -18.20 -9.34 -18.29
C VAL A 122 -18.56 -9.84 -19.69
N PRO A 123 -18.77 -8.97 -20.70
CA PRO A 123 -18.85 -9.46 -22.06
C PRO A 123 -17.51 -10.13 -22.33
N GLU A 124 -17.50 -11.45 -22.56
CA GLU A 124 -16.35 -12.15 -23.09
C GLU A 124 -16.03 -11.52 -24.45
N GLY A 125 -15.14 -10.54 -24.45
CA GLY A 125 -14.48 -10.05 -25.66
C GLY A 125 -13.52 -11.14 -26.09
N GLY A 126 -13.92 -11.86 -27.15
CA GLY A 126 -13.08 -12.84 -27.85
C GLY A 126 -11.95 -12.22 -28.66
#